data_AF-A0A0E3B7P6-F1
#
_entry.id   AF-A0A0E3B7P6-F1
#
_cell.length_a   1.000
_cell.length_b   1.000
_cell.length_c   1.000
_cell.angle_alpha   90.00
_cell.angle_beta   90.00
_cell.angle_gamma   90.00
#
_symmetry.space_group_name_H-M   'P 1'
#
loop_
_entity.id
_entity.type
_entity.pdbx_description
1 polymer ?
#
loop_
_entity_poly.entity_id
_entity_poly.type
_entity_poly.pdbx_seq_one_letter_code
_entity_poly.pdbx_strand_id
1 'polypeptide(L)' 'MTKTEAITLLGGSVAKAAEAIGINSQAISQWPTELPARLADRVQAALWRMQQADHPAPQESSHG' A
#
# COMPACT_ATOMS: atom_id res chain seq x y z
N MET A 1 4.70 5.84 -12.14
CA MET A 1 5.12 5.75 -10.72
C MET A 1 6.40 4.96 -10.64
N THR A 2 7.39 5.46 -9.92
CA THR A 2 8.66 4.74 -9.71
C THR A 2 8.61 3.83 -8.47
N LYS A 3 9.48 2.81 -8.44
CA LYS A 3 9.67 1.93 -7.27
C LYS A 3 9.97 2.72 -6.00
N THR A 4 10.87 3.71 -6.11
CA THR A 4 11.27 4.54 -4.97
C THR A 4 10.08 5.33 -4.42
N GLU A 5 9.29 5.97 -5.29
CA GLU A 5 8.07 6.66 -4.87
C GLU A 5 7.07 5.74 -4.20
N ALA A 6 6.82 4.55 -4.76
CA ALA A 6 5.91 3.59 -4.18
C ALA A 6 6.35 3.17 -2.77
N ILE A 7 7.64 2.91 -2.56
CA ILE A 7 8.19 2.56 -1.25
C ILE A 7 8.04 3.71 -0.26
N THR A 8 8.31 4.96 -0.69
CA THR A 8 8.11 6.15 0.13
C THR A 8 6.67 6.30 0.58
N LEU A 9 5.71 6.18 -0.35
CA LEU A 9 4.28 6.29 -0.07
C LEU A 9 3.79 5.19 0.88
N LEU A 10 4.30 3.96 0.76
CA LEU A 10 3.90 2.83 1.58
C LEU A 10 4.65 2.73 2.92
N GLY A 11 5.26 3.83 3.37
CA GLY A 11 5.86 3.94 4.70
C GLY A 11 7.38 4.06 4.73
N GLY A 12 8.04 4.28 3.59
CA GLY A 12 9.46 4.64 3.51
C GLY A 12 10.45 3.47 3.45
N SER A 13 9.99 2.23 3.60
CA SER A 13 10.84 1.05 3.67
C SER A 13 10.24 -0.12 2.92
N VAL A 14 11.10 -0.98 2.35
CA VAL A 14 10.70 -2.20 1.63
C VAL A 14 9.84 -3.13 2.50
N ALA A 15 10.17 -3.27 3.79
CA ALA A 15 9.39 -4.07 4.73
C ALA A 15 7.95 -3.55 4.87
N LYS A 16 7.80 -2.25 5.16
CA LYS A 16 6.48 -1.60 5.29
C LYS A 16 5.68 -1.67 3.99
N ALA A 17 6.33 -1.49 2.84
CA ALA A 17 5.69 -1.63 1.54
C ALA A 17 5.18 -3.05 1.29
N ALA A 18 5.96 -4.06 1.67
CA ALA A 18 5.59 -5.46 1.57
C ALA A 18 4.38 -5.79 2.48
N GLU A 19 4.39 -5.29 3.72
CA GLU A 19 3.29 -5.44 4.68
C GLU A 19 2.00 -4.77 4.20
N ALA A 20 2.08 -3.53 3.71
CA ALA A 20 0.93 -2.77 3.21
C ALA A 20 0.25 -3.45 2.00
N ILE A 21 1.04 -4.05 1.11
CA ILE A 21 0.53 -4.75 -0.07
C ILE A 21 0.10 -6.19 0.28
N GLY A 22 0.74 -6.81 1.28
CA GLY A 22 0.55 -8.21 1.64
C GLY A 22 1.37 -9.17 0.78
N ILE A 23 2.61 -8.79 0.43
CA ILE A 23 3.54 -9.63 -0.35
C ILE A 23 4.88 -9.78 0.37
N ASN A 24 5.75 -10.65 -0.13
CA ASN A 24 7.09 -10.81 0.40
C ASN A 24 7.99 -9.61 0.03
N SER A 25 8.85 -9.17 0.96
CA SER A 25 9.80 -8.08 0.74
C SER A 25 10.80 -8.35 -0.40
N GLN A 26 11.18 -9.61 -0.68
CA GLN A 26 11.94 -9.96 -1.87
C GLN A 26 11.19 -9.63 -3.17
N ALA A 27 9.86 -9.72 -3.20
CA ALA A 27 9.09 -9.37 -4.39
C ALA A 27 9.18 -7.86 -4.70
N ILE A 28 9.22 -7.00 -3.67
CA ILE A 28 9.47 -5.55 -3.82
C ILE A 28 10.87 -5.31 -4.37
N SER A 29 11.87 -6.07 -3.91
CA SER A 29 13.25 -5.94 -4.40
C SER A 29 13.36 -6.22 -5.90
N GLN A 30 12.53 -7.13 -6.44
CA GLN A 30 12.47 -7.47 -7.87
C GLN A 30 11.66 -6.48 -8.72
N TRP A 31 11.09 -5.43 -8.12
CA TRP A 31 10.35 -4.44 -8.90
C TRP A 31 11.29 -3.67 -9.85
N PRO A 32 10.83 -3.43 -11.09
CA PRO A 32 11.52 -2.53 -12.01
C PRO A 32 11.52 -1.09 -11.47
N THR A 33 12.44 -0.25 -11.97
CA THR A 33 12.53 1.17 -11.60
C THR A 33 11.22 1.90 -11.86
N GLU A 34 10.63 1.69 -13.04
CA GLU A 34 9.29 2.15 -13.38
C GLU A 34 8.29 1.02 -13.22
N LEU A 35 7.24 1.26 -12.42
CA LEU A 35 6.26 0.24 -12.12
C LEU A 35 5.27 0.10 -13.29
N PRO A 36 5.08 -1.12 -13.83
CA PRO A 36 4.01 -1.38 -14.78
C PRO A 36 2.65 -1.15 -14.13
N ALA A 37 1.63 -0.86 -14.94
CA ALA A 37 0.28 -0.52 -14.48
C ALA A 37 -0.27 -1.50 -13.44
N ARG A 38 -0.01 -2.81 -13.58
CA ARG A 38 -0.44 -3.84 -12.61
C ARG A 38 0.18 -3.69 -11.23
N LEU A 39 1.47 -3.35 -11.15
CA LEU A 39 2.11 -3.11 -9.85
C LEU A 39 1.65 -1.76 -9.29
N ALA A 40 1.42 -0.78 -10.16
CA ALA A 40 0.95 0.52 -9.73
C ALA A 40 -0.45 0.48 -9.09
N ASP A 41 -1.36 -0.27 -9.71
CA ASP A 41 -2.70 -0.54 -9.18
C ASP A 41 -2.65 -1.16 -7.77
N ARG A 42 -1.78 -2.16 -7.55
CA ARG A 42 -1.61 -2.78 -6.23
C ARG A 42 -1.11 -1.80 -5.17
N VAL A 43 -0.21 -0.90 -5.53
CA VAL A 43 0.26 0.17 -4.64
C VAL A 43 -0.88 1.11 -4.29
N GLN A 44 -1.67 1.56 -5.27
CA GLN A 44 -2.85 2.39 -5.02
C GLN A 44 -3.88 1.69 -4.11
N ALA A 45 -4.16 0.42 -4.36
CA ALA A 45 -5.08 -0.37 -3.53
C ALA A 45 -4.56 -0.54 -2.10
N ALA A 46 -3.25 -0.68 -1.90
CA ALA A 46 -2.63 -0.72 -0.58
C ALA A 46 -2.74 0.65 0.13
N LEU A 47 -2.42 1.75 -0.56
CA LEU A 47 -2.55 3.10 -0.03
C LEU A 47 -3.99 3.44 0.37
N TRP A 48 -4.97 3.00 -0.41
CA TRP A 48 -6.39 3.17 -0.09
C TRP A 48 -6.75 2.42 1.21
N ARG A 49 -6.29 1.19 1.37
CA ARG A 49 -6.48 0.40 2.60
C ARG A 49 -5.80 1.05 3.82
N MET A 50 -4.59 1.58 3.66
CA MET A 50 -3.88 2.28 4.73
C MET A 50 -4.64 3.52 5.20
N GLN A 51 -5.19 4.30 4.28
CA GLN A 51 -6.00 5.48 4.61
C GLN A 51 -7.31 5.10 5.31
N GLN A 52 -7.95 4.01 4.91
CA GLN A 52 -9.15 3.51 5.58
C GLN A 52 -8.87 2.90 6.96
N ALA A 53 -7.68 2.33 7.19
CA ALA A 53 -7.30 1.82 8.50
C ALA A 53 -7.00 2.94 9.50
N ASP A 54 -6.48 4.07 9.02
CA ASP A 54 -6.26 5.29 9.82
C ASP A 54 -7.58 6.00 10.18
N HIS A 55 -8.61 5.84 9.36
CA HIS A 55 -9.96 6.31 9.62
C HIS A 55 -10.84 5.17 10.13
N PRO A 56 -10.87 4.86 11.46
CA PRO A 56 -11.83 3.90 11.97
C PRO A 56 -13.23 4.38 11.55
N ALA A 57 -13.96 3.52 10.85
CA ALA A 57 -15.29 3.82 10.36
C ALA A 57 -16.10 4.51 11.47
N PRO A 58 -16.85 5.60 11.17
CA PRO A 58 -17.78 6.15 12.12
C PRO A 58 -18.80 5.04 12.43
N GLN A 59 -18.65 4.47 13.63
CA GLN A 59 -19.61 3.65 14.33
C GLN A 59 -21.05 3.96 13.89
N GLU A 60 -21.62 3.09 13.06
CA GLU A 60 -23.06 3.05 12.82
C GLU A 60 -23.74 2.78 14.16
N SER A 61 -24.07 3.88 14.82
CA SER A 61 -24.96 3.93 15.96
C SER A 61 -26.35 3.51 15.48
N SER A 62 -26.60 2.20 15.38
CA SER A 62 -27.97 1.68 15.35
C SER A 62 -28.54 1.86 16.75
N HIS A 63 -29.15 3.03 16.95
CA HIS A 63 -30.02 3.34 18.06
C HIS A 63 -31.28 2.48 17.93
N GLY A 64 -31.66 1.80 19.01
CA GLY A 64 -32.87 0.97 19.10
C GLY A 64 -34.15 1.76 19.27
#